data_AF-A0A552JDS2-F1
#
_entry.id   AF-A0A552JDS2-F1
#
_cell.length_a   1.000
_cell.length_b   1.000
_cell.length_c   1.000
_cell.angle_alpha   90.00
_cell.angle_beta   90.00
_cell.angle_gamma   90.00
#
_symmetry.space_group_name_H-M   'P 1'
#
loop_
_entity.id
_entity.type
_entity.pdbx_description
1 polymer ?
#
loop_
_entity_poly.entity_id
_entity_poly.type
_entity_poly.pdbx_seq_one_letter_code
_entity_poly.pdbx_strand_id
1 'polypeptide(L)'
;MLTPLLWQSANPNPDNLENFQIISQWWQDLNLKEVFWQQRLIPDTGSREDINWERQGFDEKFSIQMPQIRGITLYWHKSTFADERSMTPKQLILDREQEQLYIYPQSQPSLVIRVTKPHLVYQKFELKNPLLVGKKAESEYILLFRDKEQQIEVKINISPENYRQFLETMTEDQ
;
A
#
# COMPACT_ATOMS: atom_id res chain seq x y z
N MET A 1 -0.33 -12.51 -9.31
CA MET A 1 0.30 -12.51 -7.97
C MET A 1 1.79 -12.35 -8.17
N LEU A 2 2.36 -11.24 -7.71
CA LEU A 2 3.81 -11.03 -7.76
C LEU A 2 4.45 -11.70 -6.54
N THR A 3 5.48 -12.53 -6.76
CA THR A 3 6.26 -13.08 -5.65
C THR A 3 6.96 -11.93 -4.90
N PRO A 4 6.86 -11.88 -3.56
CA PRO A 4 7.58 -10.90 -2.76
C PRO A 4 9.10 -11.02 -2.94
N LEU A 5 9.78 -9.88 -2.98
CA LEU A 5 11.25 -9.86 -3.07
C LEU A 5 11.83 -10.08 -1.68
N LEU A 6 12.71 -11.07 -1.55
CA LEU A 6 13.37 -11.42 -0.30
C LEU A 6 14.83 -11.01 -0.37
N TRP A 7 15.26 -10.23 0.63
CA TRP A 7 16.67 -10.03 0.92
C TRP A 7 17.01 -10.51 2.33
N GLN A 8 18.15 -11.15 2.51
CA GLN A 8 18.66 -11.60 3.80
C GLN A 8 20.17 -11.38 3.90
N SER A 9 20.62 -10.91 5.07
CA SER A 9 22.03 -10.73 5.36
C SER A 9 22.79 -12.07 5.28
N ALA A 10 23.99 -12.04 4.70
CA ALA A 10 24.87 -13.20 4.50
C ALA A 10 24.26 -14.38 3.70
N ASN A 11 23.20 -14.14 2.91
CA ASN A 11 22.61 -15.16 2.04
C ASN A 11 23.35 -15.21 0.69
N PRO A 12 23.85 -16.39 0.26
CA PRO A 12 24.62 -16.56 -0.98
C PRO A 12 23.76 -16.65 -2.24
N ASN A 13 22.42 -16.55 -2.13
CA ASN A 13 21.52 -16.59 -3.28
C ASN A 13 21.89 -15.47 -4.28
N PRO A 14 22.09 -15.78 -5.58
CA PRO A 14 22.41 -14.77 -6.60
C PRO A 14 21.38 -13.63 -6.68
N ASP A 15 20.10 -13.92 -6.48
CA ASP A 15 19.02 -12.93 -6.55
C ASP A 15 19.03 -11.97 -5.35
N ASN A 16 19.75 -12.31 -4.28
CA ASN A 16 19.77 -11.53 -3.04
C ASN A 16 20.28 -10.10 -3.30
N LEU A 17 21.31 -9.94 -4.13
CA LEU A 17 21.86 -8.61 -4.45
C LEU A 17 20.86 -7.76 -5.25
N GLU A 18 20.25 -8.34 -6.28
CA GLU A 18 19.27 -7.64 -7.12
C GLU A 18 18.03 -7.26 -6.29
N ASN A 19 17.51 -8.20 -5.49
CA ASN A 19 16.40 -7.93 -4.58
C ASN A 19 16.73 -6.78 -3.61
N PHE A 20 17.95 -6.76 -3.06
CA PHE A 20 18.38 -5.67 -2.19
C PHE A 20 18.37 -4.32 -2.90
N GLN A 21 18.83 -4.27 -4.16
CA GLN A 21 18.84 -3.03 -4.95
C GLN A 21 17.42 -2.51 -5.19
N ILE A 22 16.48 -3.40 -5.55
CA ILE A 22 15.08 -3.02 -5.77
C ILE A 22 14.44 -2.53 -4.46
N ILE A 23 14.64 -3.26 -3.36
CA ILE A 23 14.17 -2.85 -2.03
C ILE A 23 14.79 -1.51 -1.62
N SER A 24 16.05 -1.31 -1.96
CA SER A 24 16.79 -0.08 -1.65
C SER A 24 16.22 1.12 -2.37
N GLN A 25 15.93 0.97 -3.66
CA GLN A 25 15.26 2.01 -4.44
C GLN A 25 13.88 2.30 -3.87
N TRP A 26 13.09 1.25 -3.57
CA TRP A 26 11.77 1.41 -2.98
C TRP A 26 11.79 2.21 -1.67
N TRP A 27 12.79 1.96 -0.81
CA TRP A 27 12.98 2.71 0.43
C TRP A 27 13.31 4.18 0.17
N GLN A 28 14.23 4.47 -0.75
CA GLN A 28 14.59 5.84 -1.12
C GLN A 28 13.40 6.61 -1.73
N ASP A 29 12.55 5.91 -2.47
CA ASP A 29 11.34 6.47 -3.08
C ASP A 29 10.27 6.86 -2.05
N LEU A 30 10.44 6.52 -0.76
CA LEU A 30 9.56 7.00 0.32
C LEU A 30 9.80 8.45 0.70
N ASN A 31 10.79 9.11 0.10
CA ASN A 31 11.10 10.49 0.45
C ASN A 31 9.87 11.40 0.28
N LEU A 32 9.53 12.13 1.34
CA LEU A 32 8.37 13.00 1.48
C LEU A 32 7.00 12.30 1.36
N LYS A 33 6.95 10.96 1.36
CA LYS A 33 5.71 10.21 1.36
C LYS A 33 5.27 9.92 2.79
N GLU A 34 3.97 10.07 3.05
CA GLU A 34 3.36 9.49 4.25
C GLU A 34 3.50 7.96 4.17
N VAL A 35 3.73 7.32 5.31
CA VAL A 35 3.73 5.86 5.45
C VAL A 35 2.93 5.47 6.69
N PHE A 36 2.38 4.27 6.66
CA PHE A 36 1.90 3.60 7.86
C PHE A 36 2.99 2.67 8.37
N TRP A 37 3.39 2.87 9.62
CA TRP A 37 4.47 2.15 10.28
C TRP A 37 3.89 1.32 11.42
N GLN A 38 4.08 0.01 11.36
CA GLN A 38 3.53 -0.92 12.35
C GLN A 38 4.62 -1.82 12.90
N GLN A 39 4.54 -2.16 14.19
CA GLN A 39 5.54 -2.97 14.88
C GLN A 39 4.88 -4.14 15.60
N ARG A 40 5.33 -5.37 15.39
CA ARG A 40 4.76 -6.57 16.02
C ARG A 40 5.86 -7.49 16.51
N LEU A 41 5.60 -8.15 17.64
CA LEU A 41 6.43 -9.27 18.07
C LEU A 41 6.10 -10.49 17.21
N ILE A 42 7.14 -11.20 16.77
CA ILE A 42 7.02 -12.47 16.08
C ILE A 42 6.60 -13.51 17.13
N PRO A 43 5.47 -14.21 16.95
CA PRO A 43 5.04 -15.26 17.86
C PRO A 43 6.09 -16.36 17.97
N ASP A 44 6.09 -17.09 19.09
CA ASP A 44 7.01 -18.22 19.31
C ASP A 44 6.84 -19.35 18.27
N THR A 45 5.69 -19.41 17.59
CA THR A 45 5.44 -20.30 16.45
C THR A 45 6.28 -19.97 15.22
N GLY A 46 6.83 -18.75 15.14
CA GLY A 46 7.66 -18.26 14.04
C GLY A 46 6.92 -17.97 12.73
N SER A 47 5.61 -18.23 12.67
CA SER A 47 4.83 -18.01 11.45
C SER A 47 4.42 -16.54 11.33
N ARG A 48 4.70 -15.95 10.15
CA ARG A 48 4.28 -14.59 9.81
C ARG A 48 2.79 -14.44 9.61
N GLU A 49 2.14 -15.53 9.21
CA GLU A 49 0.70 -15.59 8.95
C GLU A 49 -0.10 -15.41 10.24
N ASP A 50 0.51 -15.72 11.39
CA ASP A 50 -0.10 -15.59 12.72
C ASP A 50 -0.01 -14.16 13.29
N ILE A 51 0.69 -13.25 12.60
CA ILE A 51 0.90 -11.88 13.09
C ILE A 51 -0.38 -11.07 12.88
N ASN A 52 -1.05 -10.69 13.96
CA ASN A 52 -2.18 -9.78 13.89
C ASN A 52 -1.72 -8.34 13.58
N TRP A 53 -2.05 -7.87 12.37
CA TRP A 53 -1.74 -6.54 11.89
C TRP A 53 -2.86 -5.49 12.06
N GLU A 54 -3.92 -5.82 12.80
CA GLU A 54 -4.91 -4.83 13.25
C GLU A 54 -4.24 -3.70 14.01
N ARG A 55 -4.85 -2.51 13.99
CA ARG A 55 -4.26 -1.28 14.54
C ARG A 55 -3.94 -1.44 16.03
N GLN A 56 -2.70 -1.15 16.42
CA GLN A 56 -2.22 -1.18 17.81
C GLN A 56 -1.60 0.16 18.23
N GLY A 57 -1.36 0.33 19.54
CA GLY A 57 -0.91 1.61 20.12
C GLY A 57 0.45 2.12 19.62
N PHE A 58 1.32 1.23 19.14
CA PHE A 58 2.63 1.58 18.56
C PHE A 58 2.61 1.82 17.05
N ASP A 59 1.43 1.76 16.42
CA ASP A 59 1.29 2.04 15.00
C ASP A 59 1.27 3.55 14.77
N GLU A 60 2.10 3.99 13.83
CA GLU A 60 2.31 5.41 13.55
C GLU A 60 2.02 5.72 12.08
N LYS A 61 1.51 6.93 11.82
CA LYS A 61 1.47 7.52 10.49
C LYS A 61 2.35 8.77 10.49
N PHE A 62 3.30 8.83 9.57
CA PHE A 62 4.19 9.99 9.44
C PHE A 62 4.79 10.04 8.05
N SER A 63 5.32 11.20 7.66
CA SER A 63 6.08 11.34 6.43
C SER A 63 7.54 10.98 6.66
N ILE A 64 8.06 10.06 5.84
CA ILE A 64 9.50 9.75 5.80
C ILE A 64 10.23 10.86 5.06
N GLN A 65 11.35 11.32 5.62
CA GLN A 65 12.19 12.35 5.00
C GLN A 65 13.63 11.84 4.90
N MET A 66 14.29 12.19 3.79
CA MET A 66 15.67 11.83 3.50
C MET A 66 16.00 10.35 3.74
N PRO A 67 15.19 9.39 3.24
CA PRO A 67 15.51 7.98 3.37
C PRO A 67 16.81 7.67 2.64
N GLN A 68 17.72 7.00 3.33
CA GLN A 68 19.02 6.61 2.80
C GLN A 68 19.34 5.16 3.18
N ILE A 69 20.26 4.56 2.43
CA ILE A 69 20.83 3.26 2.77
C ILE A 69 22.34 3.40 2.76
N ARG A 70 22.97 3.07 3.88
CA ARG A 70 24.44 3.06 4.02
C ARG A 70 24.88 1.64 4.39
N GLY A 71 25.50 0.96 3.43
CA GLY A 71 25.70 -0.49 3.50
C GLY A 71 24.36 -1.22 3.41
N ILE A 72 23.93 -1.85 4.50
CA ILE A 72 22.62 -2.50 4.62
C ILE A 72 21.68 -1.76 5.57
N THR A 73 22.18 -0.74 6.26
CA THR A 73 21.43 -0.02 7.28
C THR A 73 20.53 1.01 6.63
N LEU A 74 19.24 0.97 6.99
CA LEU A 74 18.23 1.94 6.57
C LEU A 74 18.32 3.17 7.48
N TYR A 75 18.30 4.35 6.90
CA TYR A 75 18.26 5.65 7.60
C TYR A 75 17.05 6.45 7.13
N TRP A 76 16.45 7.24 8.02
CA TRP A 76 15.34 8.14 7.70
C TRP A 76 15.15 9.19 8.80
N HIS A 77 14.43 10.27 8.48
CA HIS A 77 13.89 11.21 9.45
C HIS A 77 12.38 11.10 9.49
N LYS A 78 11.78 11.39 10.64
CA LYS A 78 10.33 11.60 10.76
C LYS A 78 10.07 13.10 10.59
N SER A 79 9.03 13.50 9.85
CA SER A 79 8.67 14.93 9.74
C SER A 79 8.41 15.63 11.09
N THR A 80 8.10 14.86 12.13
CA THR A 80 7.81 15.35 13.49
C THR A 80 9.05 15.58 14.36
N PHE A 81 10.22 15.04 13.99
CA PHE A 81 11.44 15.16 14.78
C PHE A 81 12.68 15.26 13.87
N ALA A 82 13.58 16.18 14.18
CA ALA A 82 14.75 16.45 13.34
C ALA A 82 15.78 15.31 13.31
N ASP A 83 15.77 14.40 14.29
CA ASP A 83 16.83 13.39 14.46
C ASP A 83 16.78 12.29 13.39
N GLU A 84 17.96 11.94 12.87
CA GLU A 84 18.14 10.79 11.99
C GLU A 84 17.89 9.50 12.78
N ARG A 85 17.02 8.65 12.25
CA ARG A 85 16.76 7.30 12.75
C ARG A 85 17.44 6.31 11.84
N SER A 86 17.84 5.18 12.40
CA SER A 86 18.48 4.11 11.65
C SER A 86 18.08 2.73 12.15
N MET A 87 18.19 1.75 11.26
CA MET A 87 17.94 0.36 11.57
C MET A 87 18.70 -0.55 10.61
N THR A 88 19.48 -1.47 11.17
CA THR A 88 20.17 -2.51 10.41
C THR A 88 19.29 -3.77 10.35
N PRO A 89 18.81 -4.17 9.17
CA PRO A 89 17.97 -5.35 9.00
C PRO A 89 18.82 -6.63 8.91
N LYS A 90 18.34 -7.72 9.51
CA LYS A 90 18.78 -9.08 9.20
C LYS A 90 18.10 -9.60 7.92
N GLN A 91 16.86 -9.17 7.68
CA GLN A 91 16.05 -9.58 6.54
C GLN A 91 15.07 -8.48 6.15
N LEU A 92 14.80 -8.36 4.85
CA LEU A 92 13.82 -7.46 4.24
C LEU A 92 12.94 -8.25 3.29
N ILE A 93 11.65 -7.95 3.29
CA ILE A 93 10.70 -8.52 2.33
C ILE A 93 9.81 -7.43 1.78
N LEU A 94 9.88 -7.24 0.47
CA LEU A 94 9.03 -6.29 -0.24
C LEU A 94 7.90 -7.02 -0.95
N ASP A 95 6.70 -6.82 -0.46
CA ASP A 95 5.46 -7.11 -1.19
C ASP A 95 5.18 -5.92 -2.14
N ARG A 96 5.37 -6.17 -3.44
CA ARG A 96 5.17 -5.15 -4.48
C ARG A 96 3.70 -4.96 -4.85
N GLU A 97 2.87 -5.96 -4.59
CA GLU A 97 1.44 -5.92 -4.91
C GLU A 97 0.70 -5.08 -3.87
N GLN A 98 1.07 -5.24 -2.61
CA GLN A 98 0.50 -4.49 -1.48
C GLN A 98 1.31 -3.25 -1.09
N GLU A 99 2.39 -2.94 -1.82
CA GLU A 99 3.38 -1.89 -1.49
C GLU A 99 3.79 -1.86 0.00
N GLN A 100 4.21 -3.02 0.52
CA GLN A 100 4.60 -3.19 1.92
C GLN A 100 6.03 -3.71 2.03
N LEU A 101 6.82 -3.06 2.87
CA LEU A 101 8.14 -3.55 3.26
C LEU A 101 8.09 -4.09 4.69
N TYR A 102 8.38 -5.38 4.83
CA TYR A 102 8.62 -6.02 6.11
C TYR A 102 10.11 -5.98 6.43
N ILE A 103 10.44 -5.51 7.63
CA ILE A 103 11.80 -5.32 8.11
C ILE A 103 11.98 -6.14 9.39
N TYR A 104 12.96 -7.04 9.36
CA TYR A 104 13.36 -7.87 10.49
C TYR A 104 14.68 -7.30 11.04
N PRO A 105 14.66 -6.55 12.15
CA PRO A 105 15.84 -5.88 12.68
C PRO A 105 16.86 -6.90 13.18
N GLN A 106 18.15 -6.63 12.96
CA GLN A 106 19.21 -7.46 13.49
C GLN A 106 19.33 -7.37 15.03
N SER A 107 19.07 -6.18 15.60
CA SER A 107 19.18 -5.92 17.04
C SER A 107 18.01 -6.50 17.85
N GLN A 108 16.87 -6.78 17.22
CA GLN A 108 15.66 -7.27 17.87
C GLN A 108 15.05 -8.42 17.04
N PRO A 109 15.55 -9.66 17.21
CA PRO A 109 15.14 -10.79 16.36
C PRO A 109 13.67 -11.19 16.47
N SER A 110 13.02 -10.86 17.58
CA SER A 110 11.60 -11.10 17.81
C SER A 110 10.71 -9.96 17.31
N LEU A 111 11.25 -8.92 16.68
CA LEU A 111 10.48 -7.80 16.16
C LEU A 111 10.35 -7.91 14.63
N VAL A 112 9.16 -7.61 14.13
CA VAL A 112 8.96 -7.27 12.73
C VAL A 112 8.33 -5.89 12.62
N ILE A 113 8.84 -5.11 11.69
CA ILE A 113 8.29 -3.80 11.32
C ILE A 113 7.68 -3.93 9.94
N ARG A 114 6.48 -3.37 9.75
CA ARG A 114 5.84 -3.24 8.44
C ARG A 114 5.69 -1.77 8.10
N VAL A 115 6.25 -1.39 6.95
CA VAL A 115 6.14 -0.04 6.38
C VAL A 115 5.29 -0.14 5.14
N THR A 116 4.16 0.55 5.12
CA THR A 116 3.17 0.51 4.04
C THR A 116 3.01 1.88 3.44
N LYS A 117 3.06 1.99 2.11
CA LYS A 117 2.65 3.22 1.43
C LYS A 117 1.13 3.40 1.57
N PRO A 118 0.63 4.62 1.78
CA PRO A 118 -0.80 4.88 1.85
C PRO A 118 -1.44 4.48 0.53
N HIS A 119 -2.32 3.47 0.59
CA HIS A 119 -3.15 3.11 -0.54
C HIS A 119 -4.29 4.12 -0.64
N LEU A 120 -4.58 4.57 -1.86
CA LEU A 120 -5.94 5.00 -2.19
C LEU A 120 -6.83 3.75 -2.09
N VAL A 121 -7.41 3.53 -0.92
CA VAL A 121 -8.37 2.44 -0.71
C VAL A 121 -9.66 2.84 -1.40
N TYR A 122 -9.79 2.48 -2.67
CA TYR A 122 -11.08 2.53 -3.35
C TYR A 122 -11.97 1.44 -2.73
N GLN A 123 -13.03 1.87 -2.05
CA GLN A 123 -14.03 0.93 -1.56
C GLN A 123 -14.78 0.36 -2.77
N LYS A 124 -14.56 -0.93 -3.05
CA LYS A 124 -15.21 -1.63 -4.15
C LYS A 124 -16.52 -2.24 -3.66
N PHE A 125 -17.60 -1.94 -4.36
CA PHE A 125 -18.89 -2.58 -4.19
C PHE A 125 -19.31 -3.18 -5.53
N GLU A 126 -19.74 -4.43 -5.54
CA GLU A 126 -20.30 -5.07 -6.73
C GLU A 126 -21.82 -4.96 -6.66
N LEU A 127 -22.42 -4.22 -7.61
CA LEU A 127 -23.87 -4.17 -7.76
C LEU A 127 -24.27 -5.11 -8.89
N LYS A 128 -25.01 -6.18 -8.57
CA LYS A 128 -25.44 -7.17 -9.57
C LYS A 128 -26.78 -6.75 -10.16
N ASN A 129 -26.73 -6.23 -11.39
CA ASN A 129 -27.91 -5.74 -12.13
C ASN A 129 -28.76 -4.73 -11.33
N PRO A 130 -28.17 -3.61 -10.85
CA PRO A 130 -28.91 -2.61 -10.09
C PRO A 130 -29.97 -1.92 -10.96
N LEU A 131 -30.98 -1.33 -10.31
CA LEU A 131 -31.88 -0.41 -10.99
C LEU A 131 -31.11 0.84 -11.42
N LEU A 132 -31.12 1.12 -12.73
CA LEU A 132 -30.46 2.28 -13.34
C LEU A 132 -31.48 3.36 -13.70
N VAL A 133 -31.24 4.59 -13.23
CA VAL A 133 -32.04 5.76 -13.62
C VAL A 133 -31.11 6.89 -14.01
N GLY A 134 -31.29 7.43 -15.23
CA GLY A 134 -30.54 8.58 -15.71
C GLY A 134 -31.44 9.79 -15.91
N LYS A 135 -30.96 10.99 -15.57
CA LYS A 135 -31.59 12.26 -15.98
C LYS A 135 -30.53 13.28 -16.39
N LYS A 136 -30.88 14.10 -17.38
CA LYS A 136 -30.09 15.28 -17.72
C LYS A 136 -30.50 16.44 -16.81
N ALA A 137 -29.54 17.00 -16.08
CA ALA A 137 -29.67 18.27 -15.37
C ALA A 137 -29.07 19.40 -16.23
N GLU A 138 -29.25 20.66 -15.83
CA GLU A 138 -28.91 21.84 -16.67
C GLU A 138 -27.46 21.82 -17.19
N SER A 139 -26.49 21.40 -16.37
CA SER A 139 -25.06 21.36 -16.72
C SER A 139 -24.41 19.98 -16.63
N GLU A 140 -25.13 18.96 -16.17
CA GLU A 140 -24.56 17.63 -15.84
C GLU A 140 -25.56 16.50 -16.11
N TYR A 141 -25.06 15.28 -16.18
CA TYR A 141 -25.86 14.06 -16.23
C TYR A 141 -25.87 13.42 -14.84
N ILE A 142 -27.05 13.06 -14.33
CA ILE A 142 -27.19 12.37 -13.05
C ILE A 142 -27.60 10.94 -13.34
N LEU A 143 -26.77 9.98 -12.91
CA LEU A 143 -27.09 8.56 -12.89
C LEU A 143 -27.32 8.11 -11.45
N LEU A 144 -28.30 7.24 -11.26
CA LEU A 144 -28.60 6.62 -9.99
C LEU A 144 -28.65 5.11 -10.17
N PHE A 145 -27.86 4.42 -9.36
CA PHE A 145 -27.76 2.97 -9.28
C PHE A 145 -28.34 2.57 -7.93
N ARG A 146 -29.41 1.76 -7.94
CA ARG A 146 -30.05 1.28 -6.70
C ARG A 146 -30.07 -0.23 -6.67
N ASP A 147 -29.42 -0.81 -5.67
CA ASP A 147 -29.51 -2.22 -5.33
C ASP A 147 -30.37 -2.37 -4.06
N LYS A 148 -31.55 -2.97 -4.22
CA LYS A 148 -32.51 -3.13 -3.11
C LYS A 148 -32.14 -4.26 -2.17
N GLU A 149 -31.43 -5.28 -2.64
CA GLU A 149 -31.02 -6.43 -1.84
C GLU A 149 -29.88 -6.04 -0.90
N GLN A 150 -28.91 -5.30 -1.42
CA GLN A 150 -27.80 -4.78 -0.62
C GLN A 150 -28.14 -3.48 0.13
N GLN A 151 -29.31 -2.89 -0.14
CA GLN A 151 -29.73 -1.57 0.36
C GLN A 151 -28.71 -0.45 0.05
N ILE A 152 -28.12 -0.50 -1.14
CA ILE A 152 -27.13 0.46 -1.61
C ILE A 152 -27.76 1.38 -2.66
N GLU A 153 -27.53 2.68 -2.52
CA GLU A 153 -27.84 3.69 -3.54
C GLU A 153 -26.59 4.50 -3.87
N VAL A 154 -26.20 4.51 -5.14
CA VAL A 154 -25.06 5.28 -5.65
C VAL A 154 -25.59 6.33 -6.62
N LYS A 155 -25.38 7.60 -6.28
CA LYS A 155 -25.67 8.74 -7.15
C LYS A 155 -24.36 9.23 -7.79
N ILE A 156 -24.34 9.27 -9.11
CA ILE A 156 -23.18 9.71 -9.89
C ILE A 156 -23.58 10.98 -10.65
N ASN A 157 -22.86 12.07 -10.41
CA ASN A 157 -22.94 13.26 -11.25
C ASN A 157 -21.81 13.18 -12.27
N ILE A 158 -22.14 13.27 -13.54
CA ILE A 158 -21.23 13.07 -14.67
C ILE A 158 -21.22 14.34 -15.50
N SER A 159 -20.03 14.88 -15.78
CA SER A 159 -19.88 16.01 -16.69
C SER A 159 -20.18 15.59 -18.13
N PRO A 160 -20.55 16.52 -19.02
CA PRO A 160 -20.74 16.21 -20.44
C PRO A 160 -19.53 15.52 -21.09
N GLU A 161 -18.31 15.87 -20.68
CA GLU A 161 -17.07 15.29 -21.17
C GLU A 161 -16.94 13.82 -20.75
N ASN A 162 -17.12 13.53 -19.46
CA ASN A 162 -17.04 12.16 -18.93
C ASN A 162 -18.16 11.28 -19.48
N TYR A 163 -19.34 11.85 -19.75
CA TYR A 163 -20.45 11.12 -20.37
C TYR A 163 -20.13 10.73 -21.81
N ARG A 164 -19.52 11.63 -22.60
CA ARG A 164 -19.06 11.31 -23.95
C ARG A 164 -18.01 10.21 -23.95
N GLN A 165 -17.00 10.35 -23.08
CA GLN A 165 -15.96 9.33 -22.92
C GLN A 165 -16.55 7.97 -22.52
N PHE A 166 -17.53 7.95 -21.61
CA PHE A 166 -18.24 6.73 -21.22
C PHE A 166 -18.93 6.07 -22.42
N LEU A 167 -19.65 6.84 -23.25
CA LEU A 167 -20.30 6.31 -24.44
C LEU A 167 -19.31 5.74 -25.45
N GLU A 168 -18.19 6.43 -25.69
CA GLU A 168 -17.12 5.96 -26.58
C GLU A 168 -16.52 4.62 -26.10
N THR A 169 -16.32 4.46 -24.79
CA THR A 169 -15.79 3.22 -24.22
C THR A 169 -16.80 2.07 -24.17
N MET A 170 -18.09 2.35 -24.34
CA MET A 170 -19.18 1.36 -24.29
C MET A 170 -19.67 0.93 -25.68
N THR A 171 -19.24 1.59 -26.74
CA THR A 171 -19.42 1.12 -28.12
C THR A 171 -18.43 0.00 -28.41
N GLU A 172 -18.95 -1.18 -28.80
CA GLU A 172 -18.15 -2.31 -29.28
C GLU A 172 -17.25 -1.85 -30.44
N ASP A 173 -15.94 -2.15 -30.38
CA ASP A 173 -15.14 -2.27 -31.60
C ASP A 173 -15.83 -3.33 -32.47
N GLN A 174 -16.38 -2.91 -33.61
CA GLN A 174 -17.03 -3.78 -34.60
C GLN A 174 -16.06 -4.79 -35.22
#